data_AF-A0A2D8MP53-F1
#
_entry.id   AF-A0A2D8MP53-F1
#
_cell.length_a   1.000
_cell.length_b   1.000
_cell.length_c   1.000
_cell.angle_alpha   90.00
_cell.angle_beta   90.00
_cell.angle_gamma   90.00
#
_symmetry.space_group_name_H-M   'P 1'
#
loop_
_entity.id
_entity.type
_entity.pdbx_description
1 polymer ?
#
loop_
_entity_poly.entity_id
_entity_poly.type
_entity_poly.pdbx_seq_one_letter_code
_entity_poly.pdbx_strand_id
1 'polypeptide(L)'
;MKQKKALITGITGQDGSYLAEHLLSLGYEVHGIVRRVALEDPTHHLWRLLPIADRLNLHSGTLESFPALYKIFRDVQPNECYHLAAQSFVSISFEDEFSTMQTNINGTHFILAALKDS
;
A
#
# COMPACT_ATOMS: atom_id res chain seq x y z
N MET A 1 -20.27 14.12 -8.66
CA MET A 1 -20.08 12.67 -8.38
C MET A 1 -19.36 12.53 -7.04
N LYS A 2 -19.63 11.50 -6.26
CA LYS A 2 -18.93 11.26 -4.99
C LYS A 2 -17.44 11.01 -5.27
N GLN A 3 -16.55 11.65 -4.51
CA GLN A 3 -15.11 11.43 -4.63
C GLN A 3 -14.81 9.94 -4.39
N LYS A 4 -14.12 9.30 -5.34
CA LYS A 4 -13.74 7.89 -5.22
C LYS A 4 -12.53 7.76 -4.31
N LYS A 5 -12.53 6.73 -3.45
CA LYS A 5 -11.40 6.37 -2.60
C LYS A 5 -10.57 5.28 -3.24
N ALA A 6 -9.27 5.49 -3.37
CA ALA A 6 -8.33 4.48 -3.80
C ALA A 6 -7.38 4.09 -2.66
N LEU A 7 -7.16 2.79 -2.45
CA LEU A 7 -6.18 2.28 -1.50
C LEU A 7 -5.04 1.57 -2.24
N ILE A 8 -3.81 2.05 -2.07
CA ILE A 8 -2.61 1.55 -2.76
C ILE A 8 -1.70 0.85 -1.74
N THR A 9 -1.39 -0.43 -1.97
CA THR A 9 -0.25 -1.07 -1.29
C THR A 9 1.01 -0.85 -2.11
N GLY A 10 2.16 -0.69 -1.45
CA GLY A 10 3.41 -0.43 -2.17
C GLY A 10 3.49 0.99 -2.73
N ILE A 11 2.71 1.92 -2.15
CA ILE A 11 2.62 3.32 -2.57
C ILE A 11 3.98 4.04 -2.60
N THR A 12 4.95 3.61 -1.78
CA THR A 12 6.29 4.19 -1.70
C THR A 12 7.23 3.72 -2.81
N GLY A 13 6.83 2.66 -3.54
CA GLY A 13 7.53 2.18 -4.73
C GLY A 13 7.36 3.12 -5.91
N GLN A 14 8.06 2.82 -7.00
CA GLN A 14 8.00 3.62 -8.22
C GLN A 14 6.57 3.72 -8.77
N ASP A 15 5.98 2.57 -9.11
CA ASP A 15 4.63 2.53 -9.72
C ASP A 15 3.56 3.05 -8.77
N GLY A 16 3.68 2.74 -7.48
CA GLY A 16 2.77 3.24 -6.44
C GLY A 16 2.77 4.76 -6.33
N SER A 17 3.94 5.40 -6.39
CA SER A 17 4.04 6.86 -6.31
C SER A 17 3.46 7.55 -7.54
N TYR A 18 3.76 7.06 -8.75
CA TYR A 18 3.17 7.60 -9.98
C TYR A 18 1.67 7.39 -10.06
N LEU A 19 1.18 6.23 -9.62
CA LEU A 19 -0.26 5.97 -9.55
C LEU A 19 -0.96 6.91 -8.57
N ALA A 20 -0.34 7.17 -7.40
CA ALA A 20 -0.89 8.10 -6.42
C ALA A 20 -1.03 9.52 -6.99
N GLU A 21 0.01 10.03 -7.65
CA GLU A 21 -0.03 11.33 -8.34
C GLU A 21 -1.13 11.37 -9.40
N HIS A 22 -1.23 10.32 -10.23
CA HIS A 22 -2.22 10.23 -11.27
C HIS A 22 -3.65 10.22 -10.70
N LEU A 23 -3.94 9.40 -9.70
CA LEU A 23 -5.26 9.32 -9.07
C LEU A 23 -5.65 10.63 -8.39
N LEU A 24 -4.72 11.30 -7.71
CA LEU A 24 -4.95 12.64 -7.16
C LEU A 24 -5.30 13.64 -8.27
N SER A 25 -4.64 13.58 -9.43
CA SER A 25 -4.96 14.45 -10.58
C SER A 25 -6.35 14.22 -11.16
N LEU A 26 -6.89 13.00 -11.00
CA LEU A 26 -8.26 12.62 -11.37
C LEU A 26 -9.29 12.96 -10.27
N GLY A 27 -8.86 13.55 -9.15
CA GLY A 27 -9.72 13.96 -8.05
C GLY A 27 -10.07 12.86 -7.06
N TYR A 28 -9.32 11.75 -7.02
CA TYR A 28 -9.51 10.69 -6.03
C TYR A 28 -9.04 11.11 -4.63
N GLU A 29 -9.65 10.52 -3.60
CA GLU A 29 -9.09 10.47 -2.25
C GLU A 29 -8.12 9.27 -2.20
N VAL A 30 -6.82 9.54 -2.05
CA VAL A 30 -5.79 8.50 -2.15
C VAL A 30 -5.28 8.09 -0.76
N HIS A 31 -5.36 6.79 -0.49
CA HIS A 31 -4.86 6.14 0.70
C HIS A 31 -3.69 5.23 0.36
N GLY A 32 -2.68 5.20 1.23
CA GLY A 32 -1.49 4.37 1.07
C GLY A 32 -1.21 3.53 2.30
N ILE A 33 -0.83 2.26 2.11
CA ILE A 33 -0.30 1.45 3.21
C ILE A 33 1.23 1.52 3.19
N VAL A 34 1.81 1.92 4.31
CA VAL A 34 3.25 2.05 4.51
C VAL A 34 3.68 1.32 5.78
N ARG A 35 4.92 0.83 5.84
CA ARG A 35 5.47 0.28 7.09
C ARG A 35 5.63 1.40 8.12
N ARG A 36 5.50 1.09 9.41
CA ARG A 36 5.64 2.06 10.51
C ARG A 36 6.94 2.88 10.43
N VAL A 37 8.05 2.21 10.16
CA VAL A 37 9.38 2.84 9.99
C VAL A 37 9.39 3.94 8.92
N ALA A 38 8.54 3.83 7.90
CA ALA A 38 8.46 4.85 6.86
C ALA A 38 7.77 6.14 7.34
N LEU A 39 6.90 6.04 8.34
CA LEU A 39 6.29 7.21 9.00
C LEU A 39 7.23 7.83 10.04
N GLU A 40 8.13 7.03 10.62
CA GLU A 40 9.14 7.48 11.59
C GLU A 40 10.31 8.21 10.91
N ASP A 41 10.65 7.83 9.68
CA ASP A 41 11.61 8.56 8.82
C ASP A 41 11.06 8.78 7.38
N PRO A 42 10.16 9.77 7.21
CA PRO A 42 9.58 10.11 5.91
C PRO A 42 10.62 10.54 4.87
N THR A 43 11.72 11.15 5.30
CA THR A 43 12.72 11.69 4.38
C THR A 43 13.45 10.59 3.62
N HIS A 44 13.74 9.45 4.27
CA HIS A 44 14.40 8.33 3.60
C HIS A 44 13.43 7.36 2.94
N HIS A 45 12.22 7.20 3.49
CA HIS A 45 11.31 6.13 3.05
C HIS A 45 10.14 6.61 2.20
N LEU A 46 9.78 7.89 2.27
CA LEU A 46 8.65 8.48 1.56
C LEU A 46 9.09 9.57 0.56
N TRP A 47 10.37 9.63 0.21
CA TRP A 47 10.92 10.71 -0.64
C TRP A 47 10.18 10.90 -1.97
N ARG A 48 9.70 9.82 -2.60
CA ARG A 48 8.87 9.88 -3.83
C ARG A 48 7.49 10.49 -3.61
N LEU A 49 6.99 10.44 -2.38
CA LEU A 49 5.68 10.93 -1.99
C LEU A 49 5.74 12.33 -1.36
N LEU A 50 6.92 12.80 -0.94
CA LEU A 50 7.08 14.13 -0.31
C LEU A 50 6.39 15.27 -1.09
N PRO A 51 6.45 15.34 -2.44
CA PRO A 51 5.79 16.41 -3.20
C PRO A 51 4.26 16.41 -3.10
N ILE A 52 3.66 15.29 -2.66
CA ILE A 52 2.20 15.09 -2.61
C ILE A 52 1.71 14.60 -1.24
N ALA A 53 2.58 14.52 -0.24
CA ALA A 53 2.32 13.85 1.03
C ALA A 53 1.18 14.49 1.82
N ASP A 54 1.02 15.81 1.71
CA ASP A 54 -0.07 16.60 2.31
C ASP A 54 -1.45 16.24 1.75
N ARG A 55 -1.51 15.59 0.59
CA ARG A 55 -2.74 15.15 -0.07
C ARG A 55 -3.00 13.65 0.07
N LEU A 56 -2.14 12.92 0.77
CA LEU A 56 -2.24 11.48 0.96
C LEU A 56 -2.72 11.11 2.36
N ASN A 57 -3.53 10.06 2.45
CA ASN A 57 -3.90 9.44 3.72
C ASN A 57 -3.05 8.17 3.93
N LEU A 58 -1.97 8.26 4.69
CA LEU A 58 -1.05 7.13 4.91
C LEU A 58 -1.41 6.32 6.17
N HIS A 59 -1.42 4.99 6.03
CA HIS A 59 -1.79 4.03 7.08
C HIS A 59 -0.60 3.13 7.39
N SER A 60 -0.26 3.00 8.67
CA SER A 60 0.76 2.04 9.10
C SER A 60 0.22 0.62 8.99
N GLY A 61 0.84 -0.22 8.15
CA GLY A 61 0.47 -1.62 7.99
C GLY A 61 1.54 -2.43 7.27
N THR A 62 1.41 -3.75 7.30
CA THR A 62 2.27 -4.65 6.54
C THR A 62 1.46 -5.78 5.94
N LEU A 63 1.91 -6.29 4.79
CA LEU A 63 1.24 -7.40 4.10
C LEU A 63 1.25 -8.69 4.90
N GLU A 64 2.15 -8.83 5.88
CA GLU A 64 2.19 -10.02 6.73
C GLU A 64 1.15 -10.01 7.87
N SER A 65 0.41 -8.92 8.08
CA SER A 65 -0.55 -8.77 9.18
C SER A 65 -1.98 -8.61 8.69
N PHE A 66 -2.70 -9.72 8.54
CA PHE A 66 -4.12 -9.69 8.17
C PHE A 66 -4.99 -8.80 9.08
N PRO A 67 -4.88 -8.83 10.43
CA PRO A 67 -5.70 -7.97 11.28
C PRO A 67 -5.48 -6.46 11.02
N ALA A 68 -4.24 -6.05 10.74
CA ALA A 68 -3.92 -4.66 10.41
C ALA A 68 -4.51 -4.27 9.06
N LEU A 69 -4.35 -5.11 8.04
CA LEU A 69 -4.97 -4.90 6.73
C LEU A 69 -6.49 -4.81 6.84
N TYR A 70 -7.13 -5.79 7.47
CA TYR A 70 -8.58 -5.81 7.68
C TYR A 70 -9.09 -4.54 8.35
N LYS A 71 -8.40 -4.06 9.39
CA LYS A 71 -8.73 -2.78 10.03
C LYS A 71 -8.64 -1.60 9.05
N ILE A 72 -7.57 -1.52 8.26
CA ILE A 72 -7.40 -0.44 7.26
C ILE A 72 -8.51 -0.49 6.20
N PHE A 73 -8.81 -1.67 5.64
CA PHE A 73 -9.87 -1.82 4.64
C PHE A 73 -11.24 -1.42 5.21
N ARG A 74 -11.57 -1.92 6.41
CA ARG A 74 -12.81 -1.57 7.10
C ARG A 74 -12.93 -0.07 7.36
N ASP A 75 -11.84 0.58 7.81
CA ASP A 75 -11.87 2.00 8.17
C ASP A 75 -11.85 2.91 6.92
N VAL A 76 -11.17 2.51 5.83
CA VAL A 76 -11.06 3.30 4.58
C VAL A 76 -12.29 3.14 3.67
N GLN A 77 -12.82 1.91 3.54
CA GLN A 77 -13.87 1.54 2.58
C GLN A 77 -13.54 1.99 1.14
N PRO A 78 -12.42 1.50 0.56
CA PRO A 78 -11.98 1.96 -0.76
C PRO A 78 -12.94 1.52 -1.87
N ASN A 79 -13.14 2.37 -2.88
CA ASN A 79 -13.86 2.00 -4.10
C ASN A 79 -12.98 1.16 -5.03
N GLU A 80 -11.67 1.43 -4.99
CA GLU A 80 -10.67 0.77 -5.82
C GLU A 80 -9.46 0.41 -4.94
N CYS A 81 -8.93 -0.80 -5.08
CA CYS A 81 -7.71 -1.23 -4.42
C CYS A 81 -6.65 -1.59 -5.47
N TYR A 82 -5.46 -1.00 -5.33
CA TYR A 82 -4.32 -1.24 -6.21
C TYR A 82 -3.22 -1.92 -5.39
N HIS A 83 -3.07 -3.23 -5.59
CA HIS A 83 -2.13 -4.05 -4.84
C HIS A 83 -0.77 -4.12 -5.58
N LEU A 84 0.16 -3.24 -5.24
CA LEU A 84 1.49 -3.15 -5.87
C LEU A 84 2.65 -3.54 -4.93
N ALA A 85 2.37 -3.75 -3.64
CA ALA A 85 3.39 -4.20 -2.69
C ALA A 85 3.78 -5.66 -2.96
N ALA A 86 5.09 -5.89 -3.11
CA ALA A 86 5.70 -7.20 -3.25
C ALA A 86 7.16 -7.16 -2.75
N GLN A 87 7.71 -8.32 -2.43
CA GLN A 87 9.14 -8.57 -2.56
C GLN A 87 9.42 -8.60 -4.08
N SER A 88 10.18 -7.61 -4.56
CA SER A 88 10.44 -7.42 -6.00
C SER A 88 11.91 -7.61 -6.41
N PHE A 89 12.80 -7.85 -5.45
CA PHE A 89 14.23 -8.02 -5.72
C PHE A 89 14.55 -9.50 -5.94
N VAL A 90 14.76 -9.86 -7.20
CA VAL A 90 15.02 -11.25 -7.62
C VAL A 90 16.21 -11.87 -6.88
N SER A 91 17.31 -11.14 -6.69
CA SER A 91 18.47 -11.65 -5.96
C SER A 91 18.12 -12.07 -4.53
N ILE A 92 17.40 -11.21 -3.81
CA ILE A 92 16.95 -11.48 -2.43
C ILE A 92 15.97 -12.66 -2.40
N SER A 93 15.19 -12.89 -3.46
CA SER A 93 14.28 -14.03 -3.48
C SER A 93 14.96 -15.40 -3.50
N PHE A 94 16.23 -15.48 -3.90
CA PHE A 94 17.06 -16.70 -3.78
C PHE A 94 17.74 -16.83 -2.42
N GLU A 95 17.84 -15.74 -1.66
CA GLU A 95 18.43 -15.73 -0.31
C GLU A 95 17.35 -15.96 0.76
N ASP A 96 16.11 -15.54 0.49
CA ASP A 96 14.96 -15.66 1.39
C ASP A 96 13.68 -15.96 0.60
N GLU A 97 13.52 -17.23 0.20
CA GLU A 97 12.35 -17.66 -0.55
C GLU A 97 11.07 -17.62 0.31
N PHE A 98 11.20 -17.85 1.62
CA PHE A 98 10.07 -17.85 2.56
C PHE A 98 9.43 -16.48 2.69
N SER A 99 10.23 -15.42 2.84
CA SER A 99 9.73 -14.05 2.86
C SER A 99 9.08 -13.68 1.53
N THR A 100 9.65 -14.11 0.41
CA THR A 100 9.06 -13.91 -0.92
C THR A 100 7.67 -14.53 -1.02
N MET A 101 7.50 -15.79 -0.62
CA MET A 101 6.20 -16.45 -0.60
C MET A 101 5.23 -15.80 0.39
N GLN A 102 5.71 -15.41 1.57
CA GLN A 102 4.91 -14.77 2.59
C GLN A 102 4.37 -13.42 2.12
N THR A 103 5.21 -12.58 1.52
CA THR A 103 4.79 -11.26 1.04
C THR A 103 3.95 -11.35 -0.25
N ASN A 104 4.41 -12.13 -1.24
CA ASN A 104 3.81 -12.09 -2.58
C ASN A 104 2.60 -13.01 -2.73
N ILE A 105 2.51 -14.10 -1.97
CA ILE A 105 1.39 -15.06 -2.06
C ILE A 105 0.45 -14.88 -0.87
N ASN A 106 0.95 -15.03 0.37
CA ASN A 106 0.10 -14.89 1.55
C ASN A 106 -0.38 -13.44 1.74
N GLY A 107 0.48 -12.45 1.45
CA GLY A 107 0.08 -11.04 1.47
C GLY A 107 -1.05 -10.73 0.49
N THR A 108 -0.97 -11.23 -0.75
CA THR A 108 -2.08 -11.10 -1.72
C THR A 108 -3.35 -11.81 -1.23
N HIS A 109 -3.21 -13.01 -0.66
CA HIS A 109 -4.35 -13.70 -0.05
C HIS A 109 -5.02 -12.85 1.04
N PHE A 110 -4.24 -12.20 1.91
CA PHE A 110 -4.76 -11.34 2.97
C PHE A 110 -5.47 -10.10 2.44
N ILE A 111 -4.98 -9.51 1.35
CA ILE A 111 -5.65 -8.38 0.68
C ILE A 111 -7.01 -8.82 0.11
N LEU A 112 -7.06 -9.98 -0.56
CA LEU A 112 -8.31 -10.52 -1.11
C LEU A 112 -9.32 -10.85 -0.01
N ALA A 113 -8.87 -11.45 1.10
CA ALA A 113 -9.71 -11.72 2.25
C ALA A 113 -10.23 -10.42 2.89
N ALA A 114 -9.37 -9.41 3.05
CA ALA A 114 -9.76 -8.12 3.60
C ALA A 114 -10.81 -7.43 2.72
N LEU A 115 -10.63 -7.44 1.40
CA LEU A 115 -11.60 -6.90 0.43
C LEU A 115 -12.96 -7.60 0.47
N LYS A 116 -12.97 -8.92 0.69
CA LYS A 116 -14.20 -9.72 0.72
C LYS A 116 -15.04 -9.42 1.96
N ASP A 117 -14.37 -9.22 3.10
CA ASP A 117 -15.01 -9.15 4.42
C ASP A 117 -15.16 -7.71 4.95
N SER A 118 -14.62 -6.70 4.25
CA SER A 118 -14.68 -5.27 4.64
C SER A 118 -15.93 -4.54 4.17
#